data_AF-A0A7Y5VMB7-F1
#
_entry.id   AF-A0A7Y5VMB7-F1
#
_cell.length_a   1.000
_cell.length_b   1.000
_cell.length_c   1.000
_cell.angle_alpha   90.00
_cell.angle_beta   90.00
_cell.angle_gamma   90.00
#
_symmetry.space_group_name_H-M   'P 1'
#
loop_
_entity.id
_entity.type
_entity.pdbx_description
1 polymer ?
#
loop_
_entity_poly.entity_id
_entity_poly.type
_entity_poly.pdbx_seq_one_letter_code
_entity_poly.pdbx_strand_id
1 'polypeptide(L)' 'MAQPTIIELVADGIRLEIVTAGAAVRRLVVTGADGPADVVLGLADPTAYGSGLDYLGATIGRFGNRIRGGRFRLDG' A
#
# COMPACT_ATOMS: atom_id res chain seq x y z
N MET A 1 14.14 10.66 -9.24
CA MET A 1 12.98 10.52 -8.34
C MET A 1 13.51 10.34 -6.93
N ALA A 2 12.85 10.90 -5.91
CA ALA A 2 13.28 10.69 -4.52
C ALA A 2 13.15 9.21 -4.14
N GLN A 3 14.05 8.72 -3.29
CA GLN A 3 13.99 7.35 -2.80
C GLN A 3 12.75 7.18 -1.90
N PRO A 4 11.97 6.09 -2.05
CA PRO A 4 10.82 5.84 -1.18
C PRO A 4 11.25 5.75 0.29
N THR A 5 10.57 6.51 1.15
CA THR A 5 10.70 6.45 2.61
C THR A 5 9.50 5.77 3.26
N ILE A 6 9.67 5.38 4.52
CA ILE A 6 8.63 4.79 5.36
C ILE A 6 8.10 5.83 6.34
N ILE A 7 6.78 5.88 6.49
CA ILE A 7 6.07 6.62 7.53
C ILE A 7 5.49 5.60 8.49
N GLU A 8 5.81 5.73 9.78
CA GLU A 8 5.29 4.88 10.84
C GLU A 8 4.21 5.62 11.64
N LEU A 9 3.08 4.94 11.87
CA LEU A 9 1.98 5.40 12.70
C LEU A 9 1.73 4.35 13.79
N VAL A 10 1.56 4.82 15.03
CA VAL A 10 1.33 3.96 16.21
C VAL A 10 0.09 4.44 16.95
N ALA A 11 -0.77 3.50 17.32
CA ALA A 11 -1.92 3.70 18.20
C ALA A 11 -2.08 2.46 19.10
N ASP A 12 -2.98 2.52 20.08
CA ASP A 12 -3.22 1.39 20.98
C ASP A 12 -3.59 0.13 20.19
N GLY A 13 -2.75 -0.90 20.30
CA GLY A 13 -2.91 -2.18 19.61
C GLY A 13 -2.64 -2.16 18.10
N ILE A 14 -2.15 -1.06 17.52
CA ILE A 14 -1.90 -0.93 16.08
C ILE A 14 -0.54 -0.26 15.80
N ARG A 15 0.26 -0.88 14.92
CA ARG A 15 1.44 -0.26 14.30
C ARG A 15 1.36 -0.41 12.80
N LEU A 16 1.37 0.71 12.08
CA LEU A 16 1.21 0.78 10.64
C LEU A 16 2.45 1.42 10.00
N GLU A 17 3.00 0.76 8.99
CA GLU A 17 4.07 1.32 8.17
C GLU A 17 3.55 1.56 6.74
N ILE A 18 3.73 2.78 6.25
CA ILE A 18 3.33 3.22 4.91
C ILE A 18 4.57 3.59 4.11
N VAL A 19 4.69 3.11 2.88
CA VAL A 19 5.73 3.54 1.93
C VAL A 19 5.20 4.70 1.11
N THR A 20 6.02 5.75 0.96
CA THR A 20 5.66 6.95 0.18
C THR A 20 5.39 6.67 -1.30
N ALA A 21 6.03 5.66 -1.88
CA ALA A 21 5.68 5.14 -3.20
C ALA A 21 4.30 4.45 -3.16
N GLY A 22 3.35 4.98 -3.92
CA GLY A 22 1.99 4.45 -4.00
C GLY A 22 1.17 4.59 -2.71
N ALA A 23 1.65 5.36 -1.72
CA ALA A 23 1.06 5.41 -0.38
C ALA A 23 0.72 4.00 0.14
N ALA A 24 1.67 3.07 -0.02
CA ALA A 24 1.41 1.66 0.12
C ALA A 24 1.52 1.21 1.58
N VAL A 25 0.51 0.51 2.09
CA VAL A 25 0.57 -0.17 3.38
C VAL A 25 1.51 -1.36 3.25
N ARG A 26 2.72 -1.26 3.82
CA ARG A 26 3.71 -2.35 3.76
C ARG A 26 3.65 -3.30 4.94
N ARG A 27 3.13 -2.83 6.06
CA ARG A 27 3.08 -3.56 7.32
C ARG A 27 1.95 -3.04 8.18
N LEU A 28 1.17 -3.94 8.76
CA LEU A 28 0.12 -3.60 9.70
C LEU A 28 0.14 -4.64 10.82
N VAL A 29 0.74 -4.27 11.95
CA VAL A 29 0.75 -5.10 13.15
C VAL A 29 -0.47 -4.77 14.00
N VAL A 30 -1.29 -5.77 14.29
CA VAL A 30 -2.46 -5.67 15.16
C VAL A 30 -2.27 -6.57 16.37
N THR A 31 -2.44 -6.02 17.57
CA THR A 31 -2.36 -6.78 18.83
C THR A 31 -3.73 -7.36 19.17
N GLY A 32 -3.87 -8.67 18.96
CA GLY A 32 -5.06 -9.44 19.35
C GLY A 32 -4.87 -10.20 20.66
N ALA A 33 -5.81 -11.09 20.98
CA ALA A 33 -5.75 -11.93 22.17
C ALA A 33 -4.50 -12.85 22.19
N ASP A 34 -4.07 -13.30 21.02
CA ASP A 34 -2.88 -14.16 20.84
C ASP A 34 -1.57 -13.35 20.71
N GLY A 35 -1.62 -12.02 20.87
CA GLY A 35 -0.49 -11.11 20.72
C GLY A 35 -0.45 -10.38 19.37
N PRO A 36 0.64 -9.64 19.09
CA PRO A 36 0.81 -8.86 17.88
C PRO A 36 1.09 -9.74 16.65
N ALA A 37 0.34 -9.53 15.58
CA ALA A 37 0.55 -10.19 14.29
C ALA A 37 0.55 -9.17 13.14
N ASP A 38 1.43 -9.38 12.15
CA ASP A 38 1.37 -8.64 10.88
C ASP A 38 0.29 -9.26 10.00
N VAL A 39 -0.72 -8.46 9.64
CA VAL A 39 -1.95 -8.96 9.00
C VAL A 39 -2.03 -8.64 7.51
N VAL A 40 -0.96 -8.11 6.91
CA VAL A 40 -0.90 -7.76 5.48
C VAL A 40 0.31 -8.38 4.79
N LEU A 41 0.23 -8.53 3.47
CA LEU A 41 1.40 -8.84 2.65
C LEU A 41 2.14 -7.56 2.31
N GLY A 42 3.47 -7.63 2.30
CA GLY A 42 4.32 -6.51 1.90
C GLY A 42 5.71 -6.95 1.46
N LEU A 43 6.40 -6.07 0.75
CA LEU A 43 7.80 -6.21 0.38
C LEU A 43 8.68 -5.64 1.50
N ALA A 44 9.79 -6.33 1.79
CA ALA A 44 10.74 -5.90 2.80
C ALA A 44 11.47 -4.60 2.42
N ASP A 45 11.83 -4.46 1.14
CA ASP A 45 12.55 -3.31 0.60
C ASP A 45 11.58 -2.22 0.11
N PRO A 46 11.58 -1.00 0.70
CA PRO A 46 10.77 0.13 0.25
C PRO A 46 11.00 0.51 -1.22
N THR A 47 12.19 0.28 -1.76
CA THR A 47 12.52 0.64 -3.14
C THR A 47 11.81 -0.26 -4.17
N ALA A 48 11.41 -1.48 -3.76
CA ALA A 48 10.69 -2.42 -4.61
C ALA A 48 9.24 -2.01 -4.92
N TYR A 49 8.63 -1.16 -4.07
CA TYR A 49 7.27 -0.63 -4.30
C TYR A 49 7.17 0.29 -5.52
N GLY A 50 8.30 0.78 -6.05
CA GLY A 50 8.35 1.61 -7.26
C GLY A 50 8.59 0.83 -8.56
N SER A 51 8.92 -0.46 -8.50
CA SER A 51 9.39 -1.25 -9.64
C SER A 51 8.58 -2.52 -9.93
N GLY A 52 7.71 -2.95 -9.02
CA GLY A 52 6.89 -4.17 -9.15
C GLY A 52 5.50 -3.97 -9.79
N LEU A 53 4.87 -5.09 -10.18
CA LEU A 53 3.49 -5.16 -10.71
C LEU A 53 2.48 -5.74 -9.70
N ASP A 54 2.86 -5.80 -8.42
CA ASP A 54 2.15 -6.63 -7.44
C ASP A 54 1.05 -5.85 -6.69
N TYR A 55 1.06 -4.51 -6.80
CA TYR A 55 0.10 -3.58 -6.18
C TYR A 55 -0.11 -3.78 -4.66
N LEU A 56 0.78 -4.48 -3.97
CA LEU A 56 0.65 -4.83 -2.55
C LEU A 56 0.51 -3.56 -1.70
N GLY A 57 -0.60 -3.46 -0.98
CA GLY A 57 -0.92 -2.35 -0.09
C GLY A 57 -1.08 -0.98 -0.77
N ALA A 58 -0.91 -0.88 -2.09
CA ALA A 58 -0.86 0.40 -2.80
C ALA A 58 -2.24 1.06 -2.88
N THR A 59 -2.23 2.39 -2.80
CA THR A 59 -3.42 3.20 -3.10
C THR A 59 -3.60 3.26 -4.61
N ILE A 60 -4.71 2.69 -5.12
CA ILE A 60 -4.96 2.59 -6.56
C ILE A 60 -5.82 3.77 -7.06
N GLY A 61 -5.37 4.43 -8.13
CA GLY A 61 -6.10 5.54 -8.76
C GLY A 61 -5.52 5.97 -10.10
N ARG A 62 -6.19 6.86 -10.85
CA ARG A 62 -7.50 7.50 -10.55
C ARG A 62 -8.72 6.61 -10.80
N PHE A 63 -8.54 5.47 -11.44
CA PHE A 63 -9.60 4.48 -11.63
C PHE A 63 -9.02 3.12 -11.23
N GLY A 64 -9.63 2.50 -10.22
CA GLY A 64 -9.25 1.14 -9.81
C GLY A 64 -9.76 0.11 -10.81
N ASN A 65 -9.01 -0.97 -10.98
CA ASN A 65 -9.37 -2.09 -11.86
C ASN A 65 -9.39 -1.72 -13.36
N ARG A 66 -10.25 -2.35 -14.16
CA ARG A 66 -10.17 -2.33 -15.63
C ARG A 66 -11.22 -1.41 -16.26
N ILE A 67 -10.77 -0.56 -17.18
CA ILE A 67 -11.64 0.14 -18.15
C ILE A 67 -11.74 -0.76 -19.39
N ARG A 68 -12.96 -1.15 -19.77
CA ARG A 68 -13.20 -2.00 -20.94
C ARG A 68 -12.59 -1.37 -22.20
N GLY A 69 -11.69 -2.09 -22.86
CA GLY A 69 -11.00 -1.62 -24.07
C GLY A 69 -10.10 -0.40 -23.85
N GLY A 70 -9.78 -0.05 -22.59
CA GLY A 70 -8.96 1.11 -22.24
C GLY A 70 -9.57 2.45 -22.67
N ARG A 71 -10.89 2.51 -22.91
CA ARG A 71 -11.56 3.68 -23.47
C ARG A 71 -12.91 3.93 -22.79
N PHE A 72 -13.22 5.21 -22.58
CA PHE A 72 -14.51 5.70 -22.13
C PHE A 72 -14.75 7.09 -22.72
N ARG A 73 -16.00 7.56 -22.70
CA ARG A 73 -16.39 8.92 -23.08
C ARG A 73 -16.78 9.67 -21.82
N LEU A 74 -16.36 10.93 -21.71
CA LEU A 74 -16.70 11.83 -20.62
C LEU A 74 -17.15 13.14 -21.25
N ASP A 75 -18.27 13.68 -20.78
CA ASP A 75 -18.84 14.97 -21.22
C ASP A 75 -19.20 15.07 -22.71
N GLY A 76 -19.52 13.93 -23.34
CA GLY A 76 -19.93 13.88 -24.74
C GLY A 76 -18.75 13.98 -25.69
#